data_AF-A0A0G1P7I0-F1
#
_entry.id   AF-A0A0G1P7I0-F1
#
_cell.length_a   1.000
_cell.length_b   1.000
_cell.length_c   1.000
_cell.angle_alpha   90.00
_cell.angle_beta   90.00
_cell.angle_gamma   90.00
#
_symmetry.space_group_name_H-M   'P 1'
#
loop_
_entity.id
_entity.type
_entity.pdbx_description
1 polymer ?
#
loop_
_entity_poly.entity_id
_entity_poly.type
_entity_poly.pdbx_seq_one_letter_code
_entity_poly.pdbx_strand_id
1 'polypeptide(L)'
;MDIIKTLLANRGLKTKKAIEEFWHPTQPEDLKSPFDSKPAIRLIKSHIKKGHKIAIYGDYDVDGICSTAILWETIYSQYKNVFPHIPHRESEGYGLSIAGIDHCLEQGAKLIIAVDNGIVAH
;
A
#
# COMPACT_ATOMS: atom_id res chain seq x y z
N MET A 1 -39.65 17.50 -3.90
CA MET A 1 -38.45 17.37 -3.05
C MET A 1 -37.35 16.82 -3.93
N ASP A 2 -36.24 17.52 -4.06
CA ASP A 2 -35.12 17.11 -4.92
C ASP A 2 -34.26 16.08 -4.16
N ILE A 3 -34.38 14.81 -4.55
CA ILE A 3 -33.72 13.68 -3.88
C ILE A 3 -32.19 13.79 -3.92
N ILE A 4 -31.63 14.30 -5.01
CA ILE A 4 -30.18 14.49 -5.15
C ILE A 4 -29.72 15.55 -4.16
N LYS A 5 -30.43 16.67 -4.08
CA LYS A 5 -30.14 17.75 -3.12
C LYS A 5 -30.24 17.26 -1.67
N THR A 6 -31.23 16.43 -1.35
CA THR A 6 -31.36 15.82 -0.01
C THR A 6 -30.19 14.89 0.31
N LEU A 7 -29.78 14.02 -0.61
CA LEU A 7 -28.65 13.11 -0.41
C LEU A 7 -27.31 13.85 -0.23
N LEU A 8 -27.08 14.91 -1.00
CA LEU A 8 -25.89 15.75 -0.88
C LEU A 8 -25.85 16.47 0.47
N ALA A 9 -26.98 17.04 0.90
CA ALA A 9 -27.09 17.71 2.20
C ALA A 9 -26.84 16.73 3.37
N ASN A 10 -27.36 15.50 3.27
CA ASN A 10 -27.14 14.44 4.27
C ASN A 10 -25.68 13.97 4.34
N ARG A 11 -24.91 14.11 3.25
CA ARG A 11 -23.45 13.89 3.20
C ARG A 11 -22.63 15.09 3.69
N GLY A 12 -23.27 16.18 4.13
CA GLY A 12 -22.59 17.39 4.58
C GLY A 12 -22.13 18.34 3.46
N LEU A 13 -22.46 18.04 2.19
CA LEU A 13 -22.07 18.85 1.03
C LEU A 13 -23.06 20.01 0.84
N LYS A 14 -22.79 21.12 1.54
CA LYS A 14 -23.71 22.28 1.61
C LYS A 14 -23.39 23.42 0.64
N THR A 15 -22.20 23.43 0.05
CA THR A 15 -21.74 24.51 -0.83
C THR A 15 -21.60 24.01 -2.26
N LYS A 16 -21.84 24.88 -3.26
CA LYS A 16 -21.65 24.54 -4.67
C LYS A 16 -20.24 23.96 -4.91
N LYS A 17 -19.22 24.58 -4.32
CA LYS A 17 -17.83 24.13 -4.41
C LYS A 17 -17.64 22.69 -3.91
N ALA A 18 -18.11 22.37 -2.71
CA ALA A 18 -17.95 21.03 -2.13
C ALA A 18 -18.67 19.95 -2.96
N ILE A 19 -19.80 20.31 -3.58
CA ILE A 19 -20.54 19.39 -4.43
C ILE A 19 -19.80 19.16 -5.76
N GLU A 20 -19.28 20.21 -6.40
CA GLU A 20 -18.43 20.09 -7.60
C GLU A 20 -17.18 19.24 -7.34
N GLU A 21 -16.48 19.46 -6.23
CA GLU A 21 -15.31 18.67 -5.83
C GLU A 21 -15.66 17.19 -5.57
N PHE A 22 -16.86 16.90 -5.05
CA PHE A 22 -17.32 15.52 -4.85
C PHE A 22 -17.60 14.80 -6.17
N TRP A 23 -18.21 15.49 -7.15
CA TRP A 23 -18.48 14.91 -8.48
C TRP A 23 -17.23 14.77 -9.34
N HIS A 24 -16.25 15.66 -9.12
CA HIS A 24 -15.01 15.71 -9.87
C HIS A 24 -13.83 15.61 -8.90
N PRO A 25 -13.60 14.42 -8.30
CA PRO A 25 -12.50 14.23 -7.37
C PRO A 25 -11.15 14.46 -8.06
N THR A 26 -10.16 14.83 -7.25
CA THR A 26 -8.76 15.00 -7.69
C THR A 26 -8.26 13.74 -8.38
N GLN A 27 -7.58 13.91 -9.52
CA GLN A 27 -7.00 12.79 -10.25
C GLN A 27 -5.89 12.14 -9.41
N PRO A 28 -5.68 10.81 -9.52
CA PRO A 28 -4.63 10.11 -8.77
C PRO A 28 -3.24 10.75 -8.89
N GLU A 29 -2.83 11.17 -10.10
CA GLU A 29 -1.57 11.88 -10.35
C GLU A 29 -1.41 13.22 -9.61
N ASP A 30 -2.52 13.87 -9.26
CA ASP A 30 -2.52 15.15 -8.55
C ASP A 30 -2.63 14.99 -7.03
N LEU A 31 -2.80 13.76 -6.54
CA LEU A 31 -2.86 13.46 -5.11
C LEU A 31 -1.51 13.76 -4.45
N LYS A 32 -1.54 14.61 -3.42
CA LYS A 32 -0.38 14.92 -2.60
C LYS A 32 -0.42 14.08 -1.34
N SER A 33 0.55 13.19 -1.18
CA SER A 33 0.78 12.53 0.10
C SER A 33 1.29 13.57 1.12
N PRO A 34 0.79 13.57 2.37
CA PRO A 34 1.39 14.36 3.44
C PRO A 34 2.79 13.85 3.84
N PHE A 35 3.19 12.67 3.37
CA PHE A 35 4.49 12.04 3.67
C PHE A 35 5.48 12.19 2.52
N ASP A 36 6.75 12.43 2.85
CA ASP A 36 7.84 12.38 1.87
C ASP A 36 8.18 10.93 1.52
N SER A 37 7.88 10.51 0.29
CA SER A 37 8.21 9.18 -0.23
C SER A 37 9.66 9.05 -0.69
N LYS A 38 10.40 10.15 -0.86
CA LYS A 38 11.79 10.13 -1.37
C LYS A 38 12.74 9.26 -0.54
N PRO A 39 12.69 9.25 0.81
CA PRO A 39 13.53 8.36 1.62
C PRO A 39 13.28 6.88 1.32
N ALA A 40 12.02 6.46 1.24
CA ALA A 40 11.65 5.08 0.92
C ALA A 40 12.14 4.70 -0.49
N ILE A 41 11.92 5.57 -1.50
CA ILE A 41 12.39 5.35 -2.86
C ILE A 41 13.93 5.22 -2.91
N ARG A 42 14.67 6.06 -2.18
CA ARG A 42 16.14 5.96 -2.09
C ARG A 42 16.59 4.66 -1.46
N LEU A 43 15.92 4.21 -0.41
CA LEU A 43 16.20 2.93 0.26
C LEU A 43 16.00 1.75 -0.71
N ILE A 44 14.85 1.69 -1.37
CA ILE A 44 14.53 0.65 -2.36
C ILE A 44 15.59 0.61 -3.46
N LYS A 45 15.91 1.76 -4.06
CA LYS A 45 16.95 1.85 -5.11
C LYS A 45 18.32 1.40 -4.63
N SER A 46 18.68 1.68 -3.38
CA SER A 46 19.95 1.23 -2.77
C SER A 46 20.00 -0.31 -2.67
N HIS A 47 18.91 -0.96 -2.27
CA HIS A 47 18.84 -2.43 -2.21
C HIS A 47 18.85 -3.06 -3.60
N ILE A 48 18.13 -2.48 -4.57
CA ILE A 48 18.19 -2.90 -5.98
C ILE A 48 19.63 -2.84 -6.50
N LYS A 49 20.34 -1.72 -6.28
CA LYS A 49 21.73 -1.55 -6.73
C LYS A 49 22.69 -2.58 -6.13
N LYS A 50 22.41 -3.05 -4.90
CA LYS A 50 23.20 -4.07 -4.20
C LYS A 50 22.83 -5.51 -4.59
N GLY A 51 21.83 -5.71 -5.46
CA GLY A 51 21.35 -7.06 -5.80
C GLY A 51 20.64 -7.77 -4.65
N HIS A 52 20.18 -7.03 -3.65
CA HIS A 52 19.48 -7.56 -2.48
C HIS A 52 18.08 -8.06 -2.83
N LYS A 53 17.68 -9.22 -2.30
CA LYS A 53 16.30 -9.71 -2.45
C LYS A 53 15.34 -8.85 -1.62
N ILE A 54 14.20 -8.50 -2.21
CA ILE A 54 13.17 -7.65 -1.60
C ILE A 54 11.89 -8.47 -1.41
N ALA A 55 11.27 -8.36 -0.24
CA ALA A 55 9.94 -8.91 0.03
C ALA A 55 8.90 -7.78 0.06
N ILE A 56 7.77 -7.96 -0.63
CA ILE A 56 6.60 -7.10 -0.51
C ILE A 56 5.61 -7.82 0.40
N TYR A 57 5.46 -7.33 1.63
CA TYR A 57 4.65 -7.96 2.67
C TYR A 57 3.28 -7.31 2.71
N GLY A 58 2.27 -8.00 2.21
CA GLY A 58 0.89 -7.53 2.15
C GLY A 58 0.04 -7.93 3.34
N ASP A 59 -1.24 -7.56 3.27
CA ASP A 59 -2.31 -8.13 4.08
C ASP A 59 -3.17 -9.08 3.22
N TYR A 60 -3.95 -9.95 3.87
CA TYR A 60 -4.75 -10.98 3.19
C TYR A 60 -6.08 -10.48 2.62
N ASP A 61 -6.47 -9.24 2.91
CA ASP A 61 -7.71 -8.67 2.38
C ASP A 61 -7.51 -8.09 0.96
N VAL A 62 -8.58 -7.52 0.39
CA VAL A 62 -8.55 -7.04 -0.99
C VAL A 62 -7.58 -5.86 -1.17
N ASP A 63 -7.47 -4.95 -0.20
CA ASP A 63 -6.57 -3.80 -0.32
C ASP A 63 -5.11 -4.26 -0.18
N GLY A 64 -4.85 -5.15 0.78
CA GLY A 64 -3.53 -5.80 0.96
C GLY A 64 -3.06 -6.57 -0.26
N ILE A 65 -3.94 -7.36 -0.88
CA ILE A 65 -3.60 -8.13 -2.10
C ILE A 65 -3.36 -7.18 -3.28
N CYS A 66 -4.24 -6.20 -3.51
CA CYS A 66 -4.11 -5.26 -4.62
C CYS A 66 -2.85 -4.40 -4.50
N SER A 67 -2.61 -3.81 -3.32
CA SER A 67 -1.41 -3.01 -3.06
C SER A 67 -0.13 -3.83 -3.21
N THR A 68 -0.12 -5.09 -2.77
CA THR A 68 0.99 -6.02 -2.98
C THR A 68 1.25 -6.28 -4.45
N ALA A 69 0.21 -6.60 -5.22
CA ALA A 69 0.32 -6.86 -6.65
C ALA A 69 0.87 -5.64 -7.40
N ILE A 70 0.30 -4.45 -7.17
CA ILE A 70 0.73 -3.20 -7.81
C ILE A 70 2.21 -2.93 -7.54
N LEU A 71 2.64 -3.01 -6.27
CA LEU A 71 4.02 -2.69 -5.91
C LEU A 71 5.00 -3.77 -6.40
N TRP A 72 4.63 -5.05 -6.29
CA TRP A 72 5.43 -6.15 -6.82
C TRP A 72 5.60 -6.03 -8.33
N GLU A 73 4.54 -5.83 -9.12
CA GLU A 73 4.64 -5.68 -10.57
C GLU A 73 5.51 -4.49 -10.97
N THR A 74 5.36 -3.37 -10.26
CA THR A 74 6.15 -2.15 -10.48
C THR A 74 7.64 -2.41 -10.31
N ILE A 75 8.05 -3.07 -9.21
CA ILE A 75 9.46 -3.37 -8.95
C ILE A 75 9.95 -4.50 -9.86
N TYR A 76 9.16 -5.57 -10.00
CA TYR A 76 9.51 -6.77 -10.76
C TYR A 76 9.72 -6.46 -12.26
N SER A 77 9.04 -5.45 -12.79
CA SER A 77 9.27 -4.99 -14.17
C SER A 77 10.72 -4.52 -14.41
N GLN A 78 11.39 -4.00 -13.38
CA GLN A 78 12.75 -3.45 -13.45
C GLN A 78 13.80 -4.32 -12.72
N TYR A 79 13.36 -5.16 -11.78
CA TYR A 79 14.25 -5.90 -10.88
C TYR A 79 13.62 -7.23 -10.45
N LYS A 80 14.17 -8.36 -10.93
CA LYS A 80 13.56 -9.68 -10.76
C LYS A 80 13.73 -10.32 -9.38
N ASN A 81 14.65 -9.82 -8.55
CA ASN A 81 14.92 -10.38 -7.23
C ASN A 81 14.00 -9.75 -6.17
N VAL A 82 12.69 -9.86 -6.41
CA VAL A 82 11.60 -9.37 -5.55
C VAL A 82 10.46 -10.38 -5.54
N PHE A 83 9.83 -10.60 -4.39
CA PHE A 83 8.72 -11.54 -4.24
C PHE A 83 7.63 -10.99 -3.31
N PRO A 84 6.35 -11.36 -3.53
CA PRO A 84 5.27 -11.03 -2.60
C PRO A 84 5.21 -12.03 -1.45
N HIS A 85 4.78 -11.57 -0.28
CA HIS A 85 4.40 -12.39 0.88
C HIS A 85 3.01 -11.92 1.34
N ILE A 86 2.04 -12.83 1.36
CA ILE A 86 0.71 -12.58 1.94
C ILE A 86 0.58 -13.51 3.14
N PRO A 87 0.42 -12.99 4.36
CA PRO A 87 0.38 -13.82 5.56
C PRO A 87 -0.88 -14.68 5.58
N HIS A 88 -0.74 -15.92 6.04
CA HIS A 88 -1.89 -16.77 6.27
C HIS A 88 -2.55 -16.42 7.62
N ARG A 89 -3.78 -15.88 7.57
CA ARG A 89 -4.48 -15.30 8.74
C ARG A 89 -4.51 -16.19 9.98
N GLU A 90 -4.70 -17.49 9.82
CA GLU A 90 -4.85 -18.42 10.94
C GLU A 90 -3.52 -18.82 11.58
N SER A 91 -2.44 -18.90 10.80
CA SER A 91 -1.14 -19.41 11.26
C SER A 91 -0.16 -18.29 11.58
N GLU A 92 -0.23 -17.16 10.88
CA GLU A 92 0.66 -16.01 11.05
C GLU A 92 -0.02 -14.82 11.74
N GLY A 93 -1.36 -14.82 11.81
CA GLY A 93 -2.14 -13.71 12.36
C GLY A 93 -2.38 -12.56 11.37
N TYR A 94 -2.64 -11.37 11.91
CA TYR A 94 -2.93 -10.16 11.13
C TYR A 94 -1.67 -9.30 10.94
N GLY A 95 -1.36 -8.92 9.70
CA GLY A 95 -0.26 -8.03 9.36
C GLY A 95 1.14 -8.62 9.59
N LEU A 96 2.10 -7.75 9.92
CA LEU A 96 3.49 -8.14 10.21
C LEU A 96 3.57 -9.02 11.46
N SER A 97 4.10 -10.22 11.29
CA SER A 97 4.32 -11.18 12.38
C SER A 97 5.76 -11.67 12.40
N ILE A 98 6.22 -12.18 13.54
CA ILE A 98 7.55 -12.80 13.65
C ILE A 98 7.68 -13.94 12.65
N ALA A 99 6.67 -14.80 12.54
CA ALA A 99 6.67 -15.93 11.60
C ALA A 99 6.78 -15.48 10.14
N GLY A 100 6.05 -14.43 9.74
CA GLY A 100 6.14 -13.89 8.38
C GLY A 100 7.47 -13.20 8.09
N ILE A 101 8.05 -12.52 9.10
CA ILE A 101 9.40 -11.92 8.99
C ILE A 101 10.45 -13.03 8.85
N ASP A 102 10.38 -14.07 9.68
CA ASP A 102 11.27 -15.23 9.63
C ASP A 102 11.19 -15.91 8.26
N HIS A 103 9.98 -16.10 7.72
CA HIS A 103 9.79 -16.61 6.36
C HIS A 103 10.51 -15.73 5.32
N CYS A 104 10.35 -14.41 5.41
CA CYS A 104 11.03 -13.48 4.49
C CYS A 104 12.56 -13.57 4.61
N LEU A 105 13.08 -13.70 5.83
CA LEU A 105 14.51 -13.85 6.10
C LEU A 105 15.07 -15.18 5.58
N GLU A 106 14.35 -16.29 5.78
CA GLU A 106 14.68 -17.61 5.24
C GLU A 106 14.74 -17.62 3.72
N GLN A 107 13.83 -16.86 3.07
CA GLN A 107 13.87 -16.64 1.63
C GLN A 107 15.04 -15.76 1.17
N GLY A 108 15.81 -15.17 2.10
CA GLY A 108 16.98 -14.35 1.83
C GLY A 108 16.68 -12.87 1.61
N ALA A 109 15.49 -12.40 1.99
CA ALA A 109 15.15 -10.98 1.89
C ALA A 109 16.11 -10.14 2.74
N LYS A 110 16.54 -9.00 2.17
CA LYS A 110 17.33 -7.98 2.88
C LYS A 110 16.56 -6.67 3.05
N LEU A 111 15.37 -6.59 2.48
CA LEU A 111 14.42 -5.49 2.64
C LEU A 111 13.01 -6.07 2.63
N ILE A 112 12.21 -5.73 3.62
CA ILE A 112 10.77 -5.99 3.66
C ILE A 112 10.07 -4.65 3.46
N ILE A 113 9.09 -4.61 2.56
CA ILE A 113 8.23 -3.45 2.34
C ILE A 113 6.82 -3.87 2.70
N ALA A 114 6.33 -3.42 3.85
CA ALA A 114 4.96 -3.65 4.27
C ALA A 114 3.99 -2.75 3.47
N VAL A 115 2.88 -3.33 3.01
CA VAL A 115 1.76 -2.63 2.40
C VAL A 115 0.47 -3.06 3.08
N ASP A 116 -0.41 -2.09 3.32
CA ASP A 116 -1.69 -2.27 4.05
C ASP A 116 -1.56 -2.82 5.49
N ASN A 117 -0.37 -2.76 6.10
CA ASN A 117 -0.17 -3.14 7.49
C ASN A 117 1.09 -2.50 8.11
N GLY A 118 1.36 -2.83 9.38
CA GLY A 118 2.66 -2.58 10.02
C GLY A 118 2.76 -1.34 10.91
N ILE A 119 1.79 -0.42 10.88
CA ILE A 119 1.86 0.82 11.68
C ILE A 119 1.82 0.59 13.21
N VAL A 120 1.26 -0.53 13.65
CA VAL A 120 1.17 -0.95 15.07
C VAL A 120 2.06 -2.16 15.39
N ALA A 121 2.92 -2.59 14.46
CA ALA A 121 3.87 -3.67 14.70
C ALA A 121 5.11 -3.11 15.42
N HIS A 122 5.32 -3.52 16.67
CA HIS A 122 6.39 -3.06 17.55
C HIS A 122 7.43 -4.16 17.80
#